data_AF-A0A5J5M0K6-F1
#
_entry.id   AF-A0A5J5M0K6-F1
#
_cell.length_a   1.000
_cell.length_b   1.000
_cell.length_c   1.000
_cell.angle_alpha   90.00
_cell.angle_beta   90.00
_cell.angle_gamma   90.00
#
_symmetry.space_group_name_H-M   'P 1'
#
loop_
_entity.id
_entity.type
_entity.pdbx_description
1 polymer ?
#
loop_
_entity_poly.entity_id
_entity_poly.type
_entity_poly.pdbx_seq_one_letter_code
_entity_poly.pdbx_strand_id
1 'polypeptide(L)'
;MHLALGERIGRQHWLIRCFVHAATVIEAAPKQNSLDCLFARAPGARIAACATGRAPRMSKITFIARMTVKPGHEAAFVAACTELERYVKANEPDTLYYEFYKLREPNRYAVIESFRDEAAEHRHMGSATLAAVAPRIAACLDGTWEREYFDPMG
;
A
#
# COMPACT_ATOMS: atom_id res chain seq x y z
N MET A 1 -62.15 -3.50 -6.63
CA MET A 1 -61.24 -3.27 -7.78
C MET A 1 -61.56 -1.88 -8.32
N HIS A 2 -60.61 -0.94 -8.28
CA HIS A 2 -60.61 0.38 -8.97
C HIS A 2 -61.71 1.38 -8.52
N LEU A 3 -61.50 2.68 -8.24
CA LEU A 3 -60.41 3.63 -8.46
C LEU A 3 -60.52 4.75 -7.41
N ALA A 4 -59.39 5.35 -7.09
CA ALA A 4 -59.25 6.45 -6.16
C ALA A 4 -59.05 7.80 -6.90
N LEU A 5 -59.46 8.86 -6.20
CA LEU A 5 -58.89 10.21 -6.16
C LEU A 5 -59.30 11.23 -7.23
N GLY A 6 -60.04 12.22 -6.74
CA GLY A 6 -60.31 13.50 -7.38
C GLY A 6 -59.25 14.57 -7.10
N GLU A 7 -59.36 15.60 -7.94
CA GLU A 7 -59.16 17.04 -7.74
C GLU A 7 -57.80 17.64 -7.29
N ARG A 8 -57.07 18.13 -8.30
CA ARG A 8 -56.83 19.55 -8.69
C ARG A 8 -56.44 20.63 -7.64
N ILE A 9 -55.53 21.52 -8.10
CA ILE A 9 -55.18 22.91 -7.68
C ILE A 9 -54.06 22.97 -6.61
N GLY A 10 -52.98 23.77 -6.69
CA GLY A 10 -52.46 24.78 -7.61
C GLY A 10 -51.48 25.73 -6.87
N ARG A 11 -50.56 26.39 -7.61
CA ARG A 11 -49.75 27.59 -7.26
C ARG A 11 -48.56 27.41 -6.30
N GLN A 12 -47.48 28.21 -6.26
CA GLN A 12 -46.82 29.25 -7.06
C GLN A 12 -45.43 29.48 -6.38
N HIS A 13 -44.54 30.16 -7.08
CA HIS A 13 -43.13 30.44 -6.78
C HIS A 13 -42.85 31.15 -5.43
N TRP A 14 -41.73 30.80 -4.78
CA TRP A 14 -40.94 31.71 -3.94
C TRP A 14 -39.44 31.46 -4.15
N LEU A 15 -38.76 32.49 -4.66
CA LEU A 15 -37.30 32.63 -4.70
C LEU A 15 -36.82 33.14 -3.34
N ILE A 16 -35.84 32.47 -2.73
CA ILE A 16 -34.89 33.12 -1.82
C ILE A 16 -33.48 32.64 -2.20
N ARG A 17 -32.69 33.56 -2.75
CA ARG A 17 -31.23 33.51 -2.78
C ARG A 17 -30.70 34.12 -1.48
N CYS A 18 -29.70 33.49 -0.88
CA CYS A 18 -28.52 34.10 -0.22
C CYS A 18 -27.73 32.96 0.47
N PHE A 19 -26.67 32.42 -0.13
CA PHE A 19 -25.25 32.83 -0.12
C PHE A 19 -24.46 32.45 1.17
N VAL A 20 -23.23 32.01 0.91
CA VAL A 20 -22.00 31.99 1.77
C VAL A 20 -21.66 30.71 2.57
N HIS A 21 -20.64 30.00 2.06
CA HIS A 21 -19.55 29.23 2.72
C HIS A 21 -19.91 27.99 3.57
N ALA A 22 -19.17 26.88 3.57
CA ALA A 22 -17.79 26.66 3.18
C ALA A 22 -17.64 25.25 2.60
N ALA A 23 -16.76 25.13 1.61
CA ALA A 23 -16.25 23.86 1.12
C ALA A 23 -15.51 23.16 2.27
N THR A 24 -15.91 21.93 2.61
CA THR A 24 -15.02 21.00 3.29
C THR A 24 -14.42 20.11 2.22
N VAL A 25 -13.45 20.68 1.49
CA VAL A 25 -12.45 19.86 0.80
C VAL A 25 -11.64 19.23 1.92
N ILE A 26 -11.78 17.93 2.13
CA ILE A 26 -10.78 17.18 2.89
C ILE A 26 -9.56 17.14 1.97
N GLU A 27 -8.69 18.13 2.10
CA GLU A 27 -7.30 18.02 1.65
C GLU A 27 -6.66 16.90 2.47
N ALA A 28 -6.74 15.68 1.97
CA ALA A 28 -5.76 14.67 2.32
C ALA A 28 -4.44 15.15 1.73
N ALA A 29 -3.68 15.91 2.52
CA ALA A 29 -2.29 16.19 2.22
C ALA A 29 -1.60 14.84 1.94
N PRO A 30 -0.97 14.64 0.77
CA PRO A 30 -0.08 13.50 0.61
C PRO A 30 0.98 13.66 1.71
N LYS A 31 1.08 12.69 2.62
CA LYS A 31 2.24 12.62 3.51
C LYS A 31 3.45 12.56 2.59
N GLN A 32 4.18 13.66 2.59
CA GLN A 32 5.35 13.87 1.76
C GLN A 32 6.43 12.94 2.29
N ASN A 33 6.46 11.69 1.80
CA ASN A 33 7.59 10.82 1.98
C ASN A 33 8.73 11.44 1.17
N SER A 34 9.71 11.99 1.87
CA SER A 34 10.82 12.76 1.30
C SER A 34 11.82 11.92 0.51
N LEU A 35 11.38 10.87 -0.18
CA LEU A 35 12.23 9.96 -0.98
C LEU A 35 11.67 9.67 -2.38
N ASP A 36 10.78 10.51 -2.89
CA ASP A 36 10.54 10.59 -4.34
C ASP A 36 11.74 11.28 -5.01
N CYS A 37 12.84 10.55 -5.19
CA CYS A 37 13.99 10.99 -5.97
C CYS A 37 13.71 10.90 -7.47
N LEU A 38 12.80 11.74 -7.96
CA LEU A 38 12.82 12.22 -9.33
C LEU A 38 13.07 13.72 -9.27
N PHE A 39 14.30 14.19 -9.49
CA PHE A 39 14.61 15.39 -10.28
C PHE A 39 16.15 15.56 -10.43
N ALA A 40 16.60 15.40 -11.67
CA ALA A 40 17.76 15.97 -12.37
C ALA A 40 19.08 16.27 -11.60
N ARG A 41 20.13 15.49 -11.88
CA ARG A 41 21.52 15.96 -11.72
C ARG A 41 21.80 17.06 -12.74
N ALA A 42 22.06 18.28 -12.28
CA ALA A 42 22.62 19.34 -13.11
C ALA A 42 24.10 19.03 -13.46
N PRO A 43 24.54 19.19 -14.72
CA PRO A 43 25.94 19.06 -15.07
C PRO A 43 26.75 20.25 -14.54
N GLY A 44 27.70 20.00 -13.63
CA GLY A 44 28.66 21.02 -13.15
C GLY A 44 28.93 21.06 -11.65
N ALA A 45 28.21 20.28 -10.83
CA ALA A 45 28.47 20.26 -9.38
C ALA A 45 29.78 19.51 -9.05
N ARG A 46 30.82 20.24 -8.64
CA ARG A 46 32.02 19.65 -8.02
C ARG A 46 31.74 19.38 -6.55
N ILE A 47 31.80 18.12 -6.15
CA ILE A 47 31.69 17.73 -4.74
C ILE A 47 33.05 17.96 -4.08
N ALA A 48 33.10 18.90 -3.14
CA ALA A 48 34.26 19.07 -2.26
C ALA A 48 34.45 17.77 -1.46
N ALA A 49 35.63 17.16 -1.60
CA ALA A 49 36.02 16.03 -0.78
C ALA A 49 36.39 16.57 0.62
N CYS A 50 35.45 16.46 1.56
CA CYS A 50 35.75 16.52 2.99
C CYS A 50 35.54 15.11 3.56
N ALA A 51 36.62 14.55 4.10
CA ALA A 51 36.68 13.18 4.55
C ALA A 51 35.92 12.96 5.87
N THR A 52 35.52 11.70 6.07
CA THR A 52 34.96 11.09 7.31
C THR A 52 33.52 11.45 7.70
N GLY A 53 32.63 11.53 6.72
CA GLY A 53 31.23 11.15 6.95
C GLY A 53 31.10 9.64 6.77
N ARG A 54 30.78 8.87 7.82
CA ARG A 54 30.29 7.50 7.63
C ARG A 54 29.09 7.63 6.69
N ALA A 55 29.17 7.05 5.49
CA ALA A 55 28.01 6.96 4.61
C ALA A 55 26.84 6.42 5.44
N PRO A 56 25.63 6.99 5.32
CA PRO A 56 24.47 6.49 6.05
C PRO A 56 24.44 4.98 5.85
N ARG A 57 24.48 4.21 6.93
CA ARG A 57 24.20 2.78 6.82
C ARG A 57 22.79 2.72 6.27
N MET A 58 22.63 2.32 5.01
CA MET A 58 21.33 2.08 4.43
C MET A 58 20.58 1.18 5.41
N SER A 59 19.48 1.71 5.95
CA SER A 59 18.81 1.09 7.08
C SER A 59 18.09 -0.17 6.61
N LYS A 60 18.14 -1.21 7.45
CA LYS A 60 17.31 -2.40 7.31
C LYS A 60 15.85 -1.97 7.19
N ILE A 61 15.16 -2.47 6.18
CA ILE A 61 13.71 -2.25 6.03
C ILE A 61 13.01 -3.44 6.64
N THR A 62 12.04 -3.22 7.52
CA THR A 62 11.23 -4.30 8.08
C THR A 62 9.80 -3.81 8.27
N PHE A 63 8.84 -4.59 7.83
CA PHE A 63 7.42 -4.28 8.03
C PHE A 63 6.58 -5.54 8.12
N ILE A 64 5.38 -5.38 8.65
CA ILE A 64 4.29 -6.33 8.50
C ILE A 64 3.26 -5.75 7.52
N ALA A 65 2.84 -6.54 6.53
CA ALA A 65 1.71 -6.22 5.67
C ALA A 65 0.52 -7.09 6.06
N ARG A 66 -0.58 -6.47 6.52
CA ARG A 66 -1.81 -7.16 6.96
C ARG A 66 -2.87 -7.09 5.88
N MET A 67 -3.59 -8.19 5.70
CA MET A 67 -4.51 -8.41 4.58
C MET A 67 -5.81 -9.06 5.07
N THR A 68 -6.90 -8.75 4.38
CA THR A 68 -8.18 -9.44 4.51
C THR A 68 -8.45 -10.18 3.22
N VAL A 69 -8.66 -11.49 3.30
CA VAL A 69 -8.96 -12.35 2.15
C VAL A 69 -10.47 -12.49 2.01
N LYS A 70 -10.98 -12.49 0.78
CA LYS A 70 -12.39 -12.73 0.49
C LYS A 70 -12.79 -14.14 0.96
N PRO A 71 -13.97 -14.33 1.58
CA PRO A 71 -14.46 -15.66 1.90
C PRO A 71 -14.49 -16.57 0.66
N GLY A 72 -13.93 -17.78 0.80
CA GLY A 72 -13.84 -18.77 -0.29
C GLY A 72 -12.63 -18.62 -1.22
N HIS A 73 -11.78 -17.60 -1.03
CA HIS A 73 -10.55 -17.39 -1.80
C HIS A 73 -9.28 -17.83 -1.04
N GLU A 74 -9.40 -18.39 0.15
CA GLU A 74 -8.29 -18.69 1.05
C GLU A 74 -7.30 -19.68 0.45
N ALA A 75 -7.79 -20.73 -0.22
CA ALA A 75 -6.93 -21.74 -0.84
C ALA A 75 -6.09 -21.15 -1.99
N ALA A 76 -6.71 -20.33 -2.83
CA ALA A 76 -6.02 -19.66 -3.94
C ALA A 76 -4.99 -18.65 -3.42
N PHE A 77 -5.33 -17.91 -2.36
CA PHE A 77 -4.44 -16.99 -1.67
C PHE A 77 -3.21 -17.72 -1.11
N VAL A 78 -3.41 -18.78 -0.32
CA VAL A 78 -2.33 -19.57 0.29
C VAL A 78 -1.43 -20.16 -0.80
N ALA A 79 -1.99 -20.70 -1.89
CA ALA A 79 -1.19 -21.24 -2.99
C ALA A 79 -0.28 -20.18 -3.64
N ALA A 80 -0.79 -18.96 -3.87
CA ALA A 80 -0.01 -17.86 -4.42
C ALA A 80 1.07 -17.37 -3.45
N CYS A 81 0.75 -17.23 -2.16
CA CYS A 81 1.72 -16.84 -1.12
C CYS A 81 2.85 -17.87 -0.97
N THR A 82 2.53 -19.16 -0.88
CA THR A 82 3.53 -20.24 -0.77
C THR A 82 4.41 -20.36 -2.03
N GLU A 83 3.90 -19.99 -3.20
CA GLU A 83 4.71 -19.85 -4.41
C GLU A 83 5.74 -18.73 -4.29
N LEU A 84 5.31 -17.56 -3.82
CA LEU A 84 6.19 -16.41 -3.62
C LEU A 84 7.24 -16.67 -2.53
N GLU A 85 6.87 -17.24 -1.39
CA GLU A 85 7.81 -17.60 -0.32
C GLU A 85 8.93 -18.53 -0.80
N ARG A 86 8.58 -19.56 -1.58
CA ARG A 86 9.57 -20.49 -2.15
C ARG A 86 10.54 -19.75 -3.07
N TYR A 87 10.04 -18.82 -3.87
CA TYR A 87 10.89 -18.00 -4.73
C TYR A 87 11.82 -17.11 -3.91
N VAL A 88 11.29 -16.32 -2.96
CA VAL A 88 12.07 -15.39 -2.14
C VAL A 88 13.18 -16.15 -1.41
N LYS A 89 12.83 -17.25 -0.73
CA LYS A 89 13.79 -18.08 0.00
C LYS A 89 14.92 -18.62 -0.88
N ALA A 90 14.63 -18.95 -2.14
CA ALA A 90 15.62 -19.53 -3.03
C ALA A 90 16.47 -18.51 -3.79
N ASN A 91 15.96 -17.28 -3.99
CA ASN A 91 16.55 -16.34 -4.96
C ASN A 91 16.93 -14.98 -4.37
N GLU A 92 16.49 -14.65 -3.16
CA GLU A 92 16.69 -13.31 -2.57
C GLU A 92 17.55 -13.39 -1.30
N PRO A 93 18.88 -13.54 -1.42
CA PRO A 93 19.77 -13.71 -0.26
C PRO A 93 19.87 -12.48 0.65
N ASP A 94 19.41 -11.32 0.19
CA ASP A 94 19.36 -10.08 0.99
C ASP A 94 17.99 -9.81 1.63
N THR A 95 17.02 -10.71 1.41
CA THR A 95 15.77 -10.77 2.15
C THR A 95 16.04 -11.56 3.43
N LEU A 96 16.14 -10.84 4.55
CA LEU A 96 16.50 -11.36 5.87
C LEU A 96 15.39 -12.19 6.50
N TYR A 97 14.13 -11.84 6.22
CA TYR A 97 12.96 -12.54 6.70
C TYR A 97 11.80 -12.36 5.72
N TYR A 98 11.08 -13.44 5.41
CA TYR A 98 9.92 -13.41 4.53
C TYR A 98 9.02 -14.61 4.83
N GLU A 99 7.87 -14.37 5.45
CA GLU A 99 6.94 -15.45 5.81
C GLU A 99 5.51 -14.91 5.94
N PHE A 100 4.57 -15.63 5.34
CA PHE A 100 3.13 -15.41 5.44
C PHE A 100 2.54 -16.18 6.62
N TYR A 101 1.56 -15.55 7.23
CA TYR A 101 0.87 -16.00 8.42
C TYR A 101 -0.63 -15.93 8.23
N LYS A 102 -1.34 -16.96 8.71
CA LYS A 102 -2.75 -16.84 9.04
C LYS A 102 -2.87 -16.21 10.42
N LEU A 103 -3.61 -15.12 10.52
CA LEU A 103 -3.89 -14.47 11.79
C LEU A 103 -5.06 -15.19 12.51
N ARG A 104 -5.24 -14.88 13.80
CA ARG A 104 -6.26 -15.53 14.62
C ARG A 104 -7.69 -15.16 14.20
N GLU A 105 -7.87 -13.97 13.65
CA GLU A 105 -9.15 -13.49 13.15
C GLU A 105 -9.53 -14.19 11.82
N PRO A 106 -10.85 -14.44 11.58
CA PRO A 106 -11.30 -15.04 10.33
C PRO A 106 -10.83 -14.25 9.11
N ASN A 107 -10.30 -14.96 8.12
CA ASN A 107 -9.85 -14.41 6.83
C ASN A 107 -8.76 -13.35 6.92
N ARG A 108 -8.09 -13.21 8.07
CA ARG A 108 -6.98 -12.29 8.26
C ARG A 108 -5.66 -13.00 8.06
N TYR A 109 -4.80 -12.38 7.27
CA TYR A 109 -3.47 -12.88 6.95
C TYR A 109 -2.45 -11.74 7.06
N ALA A 110 -1.18 -12.08 7.17
CA ALA A 110 -0.11 -11.11 7.09
C ALA A 110 1.13 -11.72 6.46
N VAL A 111 2.03 -10.88 5.96
CA VAL A 111 3.42 -11.23 5.69
C VAL A 111 4.32 -10.32 6.51
N ILE A 112 5.37 -10.88 7.10
CA ILE A 112 6.46 -10.10 7.66
C ILE A 112 7.61 -10.16 6.67
N GLU A 113 8.11 -8.99 6.28
CA GLU A 113 9.21 -8.84 5.34
C GLU A 113 10.33 -8.04 6.01
N SER A 114 11.56 -8.50 5.83
CA SER A 114 12.76 -7.82 6.31
C SER A 114 13.84 -7.88 5.25
N PHE A 115 14.40 -6.73 4.88
CA PHE A 115 15.40 -6.57 3.84
C PHE A 115 16.66 -5.94 4.41
N ARG A 116 17.83 -6.36 3.93
CA ARG A 116 19.12 -5.80 4.34
C ARG A 116 19.15 -4.27 4.23
N ASP A 117 18.60 -3.76 3.15
CA ASP A 117 18.55 -2.35 2.78
C ASP A 117 17.42 -2.09 1.76
N GLU A 118 17.21 -0.82 1.42
CA GLU A 118 16.25 -0.39 0.39
C GLU A 118 16.53 -1.00 -1.00
N ALA A 119 17.80 -1.27 -1.34
CA ALA A 119 18.13 -1.88 -2.62
C ALA A 119 17.64 -3.34 -2.69
N ALA A 120 17.68 -4.07 -1.57
CA ALA A 120 17.10 -5.40 -1.46
C ALA A 120 15.57 -5.38 -1.57
N GLU A 121 14.89 -4.43 -0.93
CA GLU A 121 13.44 -4.23 -1.09
C GLU A 121 13.08 -3.91 -2.54
N HIS A 122 13.83 -3.02 -3.21
CA HIS A 122 13.60 -2.69 -4.62
C HIS A 122 13.83 -3.89 -5.55
N ARG A 123 14.83 -4.76 -5.27
CA ARG A 123 15.01 -6.01 -6.02
C ARG A 123 13.82 -6.94 -5.84
N HIS A 124 13.32 -7.09 -4.62
CA HIS A 124 12.13 -7.88 -4.33
C HIS A 124 10.90 -7.35 -5.09
N MET A 125 10.63 -6.04 -4.96
CA MET A 125 9.50 -5.35 -5.61
C MET A 125 9.59 -5.36 -7.15
N GLY A 126 10.80 -5.34 -7.71
CA GLY A 126 11.04 -5.37 -9.15
C GLY A 126 11.12 -6.77 -9.76
N SER A 127 10.95 -7.84 -8.97
CA SER A 127 11.12 -9.20 -9.47
C SER A 127 10.00 -9.61 -10.44
N ALA A 128 10.37 -10.34 -11.50
CA ALA A 128 9.40 -10.86 -12.46
C ALA A 128 8.39 -11.83 -11.81
N THR A 129 8.84 -12.60 -10.81
CA THR A 129 7.97 -13.51 -10.04
C THR A 129 6.94 -12.74 -9.25
N LEU A 130 7.33 -11.67 -8.55
CA LEU A 130 6.37 -10.85 -7.83
C LEU A 130 5.39 -10.17 -8.79
N ALA A 131 5.84 -9.66 -9.92
CA ALA A 131 4.97 -9.08 -10.94
C ALA A 131 3.90 -10.08 -11.46
N ALA A 132 4.24 -11.37 -11.52
CA ALA A 132 3.32 -12.44 -11.92
C ALA A 132 2.38 -12.90 -10.79
N VAL A 133 2.87 -12.95 -9.54
CA VAL A 133 2.12 -13.50 -8.39
C VAL A 133 1.27 -12.43 -7.69
N ALA A 134 1.74 -11.18 -7.60
CA ALA A 134 1.05 -10.10 -6.89
C ALA A 134 -0.40 -9.86 -7.38
N PRO A 135 -0.71 -9.90 -8.70
CA PRO A 135 -2.10 -9.79 -9.16
C PRO A 135 -3.01 -10.93 -8.67
N ARG A 136 -2.48 -12.16 -8.54
CA ARG A 136 -3.23 -13.32 -8.03
C ARG A 136 -3.53 -13.17 -6.54
N ILE A 137 -2.56 -12.67 -5.77
CA ILE A 137 -2.74 -12.33 -4.36
C ILE A 137 -3.80 -11.23 -4.23
N ALA A 138 -3.64 -10.12 -4.95
CA ALA A 138 -4.55 -8.97 -4.92
C ALA A 138 -6.00 -9.35 -5.30
N ALA A 139 -6.19 -10.24 -6.28
CA ALA A 139 -7.51 -10.73 -6.66
C ALA A 139 -8.26 -11.41 -5.50
N CYS A 140 -7.53 -12.03 -4.57
CA CYS A 140 -8.11 -12.71 -3.40
C CYS A 140 -8.46 -11.76 -2.26
N LEU A 141 -8.04 -10.49 -2.30
CA LEU A 141 -8.21 -9.56 -1.18
C LEU A 141 -9.55 -8.85 -1.20
N ASP A 142 -10.10 -8.63 0.00
CA ASP A 142 -11.20 -7.72 0.26
C ASP A 142 -10.63 -6.34 0.61
N GLY A 143 -10.46 -5.50 -0.40
CA GLY A 143 -9.77 -4.22 -0.31
C GLY A 143 -8.27 -4.33 -0.59
N THR A 144 -7.48 -3.56 0.16
CA THR A 144 -6.01 -3.50 0.05
C THR A 144 -5.34 -4.14 1.27
N TRP A 145 -4.03 -3.98 1.39
CA TRP A 145 -3.25 -4.32 2.56
C TRP A 145 -2.77 -3.07 3.31
N GLU A 146 -2.48 -3.24 4.59
CA GLU A 146 -1.92 -2.20 5.46
C GLU A 146 -0.48 -2.56 5.84
N ARG A 147 0.47 -1.65 5.61
CA ARG A 147 1.87 -1.83 6.00
C ARG A 147 2.19 -1.04 7.27
N GLU A 148 2.82 -1.71 8.22
CA GLU A 148 3.36 -1.12 9.43
C GLU A 148 4.87 -1.37 9.47
N TYR A 149 5.66 -0.31 9.39
CA TYR A 149 7.11 -0.36 9.37
C TYR A 149 7.70 -0.37 10.78
N PHE A 150 8.82 -1.08 10.94
CA PHE A 150 9.54 -1.21 12.20
C PHE A 150 10.92 -0.60 12.10
N ASP A 151 11.20 0.35 12.97
CA ASP A 151 12.54 0.90 13.14
C ASP A 151 13.34 0.09 14.18
N PRO A 152 14.63 -0.20 13.93
CA PRO A 152 15.50 -0.77 14.93
C PRO A 152 15.64 0.16 16.14
N MET A 153 15.59 -0.40 17.35
CA MET A 153 15.78 0.36 18.59
C MET A 153 17.24 0.79 18.85
N GLY A 154 18.22 0.19 18.15
CA GLY A 154 19.66 0.47 18.30
C GLY A 154 20.55 -0.53 17.56
#